data_AF-A0A357IRT7-F1
#
_entry.id   AF-A0A357IRT7-F1
#
_cell.length_a   1.000
_cell.length_b   1.000
_cell.length_c   1.000
_cell.angle_alpha   90.00
_cell.angle_beta   90.00
_cell.angle_gamma   90.00
#
_symmetry.space_group_name_H-M   'P 1'
#
loop_
_entity.id
_entity.type
_entity.pdbx_description
1 polymer ?
#
loop_
_entity_poly.entity_id
_entity_poly.type
_entity_poly.pdbx_seq_one_letter_code
_entity_poly.pdbx_strand_id
1 'polypeptide(L)'
;MEPLQLAYLQKDRPIAETIALSLSEEGFEVTLVQKSVDPGKIVLVLLTEGSAAKELYSSFPWLQEQNAFSSYRGFRLMPLFAYDSGKEDPEEIFEGAFGEMMEEVFSGEFKPLGWDLSQKKMNPEFLRVLEESYSE
;
A
#
# COMPACT_ATOMS: atom_id res chain seq x y z
N MET A 1 -2.55 17.49 10.10
CA MET A 1 -2.87 16.32 9.27
C MET A 1 -1.64 16.07 8.43
N GLU A 2 -0.95 14.97 8.65
CA GLU A 2 0.28 14.66 7.91
C GLU A 2 -0.09 13.98 6.59
N PRO A 3 0.48 14.31 5.44
CA PRO A 3 0.06 13.71 4.17
C PRO A 3 0.38 12.21 4.12
N LEU A 4 -0.55 11.39 3.62
CA LEU A 4 -0.27 10.02 3.20
C LEU A 4 0.62 10.03 1.96
N GLN A 5 1.52 9.07 1.85
CA GLN A 5 2.30 8.83 0.64
C GLN A 5 1.89 7.52 0.00
N LEU A 6 1.39 7.55 -1.23
CA LEU A 6 1.04 6.34 -1.99
C LEU A 6 2.18 6.03 -2.98
N ALA A 7 3.00 5.05 -2.64
CA ALA A 7 4.02 4.48 -3.50
C ALA A 7 3.39 3.54 -4.53
N TYR A 8 3.69 3.74 -5.81
CA TYR A 8 3.11 2.96 -6.90
C TYR A 8 4.11 2.71 -8.03
N LEU A 9 4.03 1.55 -8.66
CA LEU A 9 4.81 1.26 -9.86
C LEU A 9 4.26 2.06 -11.03
N GLN A 10 5.11 2.44 -11.99
CA GLN A 10 4.70 3.27 -13.13
C GLN A 10 3.53 2.69 -13.93
N LYS A 11 3.44 1.35 -14.01
CA LYS A 11 2.36 0.62 -14.67
C LYS A 11 0.99 0.81 -14.00
N ASP A 12 0.99 1.07 -12.68
CA ASP A 12 -0.21 1.15 -11.84
C ASP A 12 -0.68 2.59 -11.60
N ARG A 13 -0.12 3.56 -12.32
CA ARG A 13 -0.47 4.98 -12.18
C ARG A 13 -1.99 5.25 -12.22
N PRO A 14 -2.77 4.70 -13.18
CA PRO A 14 -4.22 4.98 -13.23
C PRO A 14 -4.97 4.49 -11.99
N ILE A 15 -4.52 3.37 -11.42
CA ILE A 15 -5.08 2.80 -10.20
C ILE A 15 -4.70 3.69 -9.00
N ALA A 16 -3.44 4.09 -8.90
CA ALA A 16 -2.96 4.98 -7.86
C ALA A 16 -3.70 6.34 -7.85
N GLU A 17 -3.94 6.93 -9.02
CA GLU A 17 -4.72 8.17 -9.16
C GLU A 17 -6.17 7.98 -8.69
N THR A 18 -6.80 6.84 -9.01
CA THR A 18 -8.17 6.51 -8.57
C THR A 18 -8.26 6.38 -7.05
N ILE A 19 -7.31 5.66 -6.44
CA ILE A 19 -7.22 5.46 -5.01
C ILE A 19 -6.94 6.79 -4.28
N ALA A 20 -6.00 7.58 -4.76
CA ALA A 20 -5.66 8.87 -4.18
C ALA A 20 -6.84 9.85 -4.20
N LEU A 21 -7.61 9.87 -5.30
CA LEU A 21 -8.84 10.66 -5.38
C LEU A 21 -9.85 10.20 -4.33
N SER A 22 -10.09 8.90 -4.23
CA SER A 22 -11.07 8.32 -3.28
C SER A 22 -10.68 8.59 -1.82
N LEU A 23 -9.39 8.44 -1.48
CA LEU A 23 -8.86 8.82 -0.16
C LEU A 23 -9.02 10.32 0.11
N SER A 24 -8.84 11.17 -0.91
CA SER A 24 -9.05 12.62 -0.77
C SER A 24 -10.52 12.97 -0.52
N GLU A 25 -11.46 12.22 -1.10
CA GLU A 25 -12.90 12.35 -0.84
C GLU A 25 -13.26 11.98 0.61
N GLU A 26 -12.54 11.04 1.22
CA GLU A 26 -12.65 10.67 2.64
C GLU A 26 -11.89 11.63 3.58
N GLY A 27 -11.23 12.67 3.05
CA GLY A 27 -10.56 13.71 3.84
C GLY A 27 -9.07 13.51 4.10
N PHE A 28 -8.43 12.51 3.49
CA PHE A 28 -6.99 12.30 3.58
C PHE A 28 -6.23 13.11 2.54
N GLU A 29 -5.13 13.77 2.94
CA GLU A 29 -4.22 14.39 1.98
C GLU A 29 -3.25 13.33 1.43
N VAL A 30 -3.32 13.00 0.13
CA VAL A 30 -2.51 11.93 -0.48
C VAL A 30 -1.50 12.50 -1.48
N THR A 31 -0.23 12.10 -1.33
CA THR A 31 0.84 12.38 -2.28
C THR A 31 1.25 11.10 -3.00
N LEU A 32 1.15 11.08 -4.33
CA LEU A 32 1.66 9.98 -5.16
C LEU A 32 3.19 10.04 -5.25
N VAL A 33 3.87 8.93 -4.95
CA VAL A 33 5.34 8.83 -4.94
C VAL A 33 5.85 7.63 -5.73
N GLN A 34 7.03 7.77 -6.36
CA GLN A 34 7.60 6.72 -7.23
C GLN A 34 9.02 6.32 -6.90
N LYS A 35 9.77 7.14 -6.14
CA LYS A 35 11.22 6.92 -5.94
C LYS A 35 11.66 7.14 -4.51
N SER A 36 11.18 8.20 -3.88
CA SER A 36 11.53 8.56 -2.52
C SER A 36 10.29 8.78 -1.68
N VAL A 37 10.37 8.35 -0.42
CA VAL A 37 9.34 8.56 0.60
C VAL A 37 9.93 9.38 1.74
N ASP A 38 9.07 10.07 2.46
CA ASP A 38 9.41 10.76 3.69
C ASP A 38 9.15 9.79 4.84
N PRO A 39 10.20 9.33 5.55
CA PRO A 39 10.02 8.35 6.60
C PRO A 39 9.27 8.84 7.84
N GLY A 40 8.99 10.15 7.94
CA GLY A 40 8.10 10.69 8.95
C GLY A 40 6.61 10.54 8.63
N LYS A 41 6.24 9.99 7.47
CA LYS A 41 4.85 9.87 7.01
C LYS A 41 4.39 8.42 6.88
N ILE A 42 3.08 8.22 6.82
CA ILE A 42 2.49 6.93 6.46
C ILE A 42 2.70 6.69 4.97
N VAL A 43 3.33 5.58 4.63
CA VAL A 43 3.60 5.14 3.27
C VAL A 43 2.71 3.95 2.95
N LEU A 44 1.74 4.18 2.08
CA LEU A 44 0.96 3.13 1.43
C LEU A 44 1.74 2.59 0.23
N VAL A 45 1.96 1.29 0.13
CA VAL A 45 2.59 0.65 -1.04
C VAL A 45 1.51 -0.05 -1.84
N LEU A 46 1.24 0.46 -3.04
CA LEU A 46 0.25 -0.12 -3.95
C LEU A 46 0.76 -1.43 -4.55
N LEU A 47 -0.03 -2.48 -4.39
CA LEU A 47 0.19 -3.82 -4.89
C LEU A 47 -0.98 -4.18 -5.81
N THR A 48 -0.69 -4.48 -7.07
CA THR A 48 -1.66 -4.92 -8.09
C THR A 48 -1.31 -6.31 -8.59
N GLU A 49 -2.25 -7.00 -9.22
CA GLU A 49 -2.02 -8.33 -9.82
C GLU A 49 -0.72 -8.34 -10.64
N GLY A 50 0.15 -9.33 -10.38
CA GLY A 50 1.45 -9.43 -11.04
C GLY A 50 2.54 -8.49 -10.52
N SER A 51 2.33 -7.83 -9.37
CA SER A 51 3.44 -7.19 -8.65
C SER A 51 4.38 -8.24 -8.10
N ALA A 52 5.69 -7.99 -8.20
CA ALA A 52 6.73 -8.89 -7.72
C ALA A 52 7.72 -8.16 -6.81
N ALA A 53 8.22 -8.83 -5.77
CA ALA A 53 9.20 -8.28 -4.83
C ALA A 53 10.41 -7.63 -5.54
N LYS A 54 10.95 -8.30 -6.56
CA LYS A 54 12.08 -7.79 -7.37
C LYS A 54 11.75 -6.47 -8.08
N GLU A 55 10.53 -6.31 -8.58
CA GLU A 55 10.09 -5.08 -9.24
C GLU A 55 9.92 -3.95 -8.22
N LEU A 56 9.34 -4.26 -7.06
CA LEU A 56 9.21 -3.33 -5.94
C LEU A 56 10.57 -2.85 -5.45
N TYR A 57 11.53 -3.74 -5.20
CA TYR A 57 12.88 -3.35 -4.77
C TYR A 57 13.63 -2.54 -5.83
N SER A 58 13.45 -2.86 -7.11
CA SER A 58 14.06 -2.09 -8.19
C SER A 58 13.49 -0.67 -8.28
N SER A 59 12.20 -0.51 -8.00
CA SER A 59 11.49 0.77 -8.09
C SER A 59 11.62 1.59 -6.81
N PHE A 60 11.70 0.90 -5.67
CA PHE A 60 11.73 1.43 -4.32
C PHE A 60 12.90 0.81 -3.55
N PRO A 61 14.16 1.21 -3.82
CA PRO A 61 15.32 0.65 -3.12
C PRO A 61 15.24 0.79 -1.59
N TRP A 62 14.55 1.82 -1.10
CA TRP A 62 14.30 2.06 0.33
C TRP A 62 13.47 0.96 1.01
N LEU A 63 12.73 0.12 0.26
CA LEU A 63 12.09 -1.07 0.82
C LEU A 63 13.12 -2.11 1.29
N GLN A 64 14.28 -2.21 0.64
CA GLN A 64 15.36 -3.11 1.10
C GLN A 64 16.01 -2.60 2.38
N GLU A 65 16.11 -1.27 2.50
CA GLU A 65 16.69 -0.61 3.66
C GLU A 65 15.80 -0.78 4.90
N GLN A 66 14.48 -0.84 4.73
CA GLN A 66 13.51 -1.08 5.81
C GLN A 66 13.71 -2.40 6.55
N ASN A 67 13.96 -3.49 5.82
CA ASN A 67 14.29 -4.78 6.44
C ASN A 67 15.60 -4.72 7.25
N ALA A 68 16.50 -3.78 6.95
CA ALA A 68 17.73 -3.54 7.69
C ALA A 68 17.58 -2.52 8.83
N PHE A 69 16.60 -1.60 8.75
CA PHE A 69 16.37 -0.52 9.70
C PHE A 69 15.20 -0.80 10.65
N SER A 70 15.38 -1.76 11.57
CA SER A 70 14.55 -1.92 12.78
C SER A 70 14.65 -0.74 13.77
N SER A 71 15.28 0.37 13.37
CA SER A 71 15.71 1.48 14.24
C SER A 71 15.04 2.82 13.93
N TYR A 72 14.29 2.96 12.82
CA TYR A 72 13.46 4.15 12.61
C TYR A 72 12.11 3.98 13.33
N ARG A 73 12.06 4.45 14.58
CA ARG A 73 10.78 4.66 15.28
C ARG A 73 9.91 5.60 14.43
N GLY A 74 8.81 5.09 13.89
CA GLY A 74 7.81 5.90 13.20
C GLY A 74 7.68 5.68 11.69
N PHE A 75 8.51 4.83 11.06
CA PHE A 75 8.26 4.48 9.66
C PHE A 75 7.04 3.56 9.56
N ARG A 76 5.91 4.13 9.14
CA ARG A 76 4.62 3.44 9.03
C ARG A 76 4.41 3.00 7.59
N LEU A 77 4.87 1.80 7.26
CA LEU A 77 4.62 1.16 5.95
C LEU A 77 3.34 0.34 5.99
N MET A 78 2.47 0.52 5.00
CA MET A 78 1.24 -0.24 4.87
C MET A 78 1.09 -0.78 3.44
N PRO A 79 1.02 -2.10 3.25
CA PRO A 79 0.67 -2.67 1.95
C PRO A 79 -0.80 -2.37 1.63
N LEU A 80 -1.07 -1.97 0.39
CA LEU A 80 -2.40 -1.71 -0.14
C LEU A 80 -2.63 -2.53 -1.41
N PHE A 81 -3.50 -3.53 -1.33
CA PHE A 81 -3.82 -4.41 -2.46
C PHE A 81 -4.97 -3.83 -3.26
N ALA A 82 -4.79 -3.57 -4.54
CA ALA A 82 -5.89 -3.22 -5.43
C ALA A 82 -6.31 -4.44 -6.25
N TYR A 83 -7.59 -4.80 -6.17
CA TYR A 83 -8.17 -5.97 -6.84
C TYR A 83 -9.54 -5.63 -7.43
N ASP A 84 -10.02 -6.44 -8.38
CA ASP A 84 -11.34 -6.31 -9.00
C ASP A 84 -12.19 -7.52 -8.58
N SER A 85 -13.08 -7.33 -7.60
CA SER A 85 -13.95 -8.41 -7.07
C SER A 85 -14.94 -8.96 -8.10
N GLY A 86 -15.14 -8.25 -9.22
CA GLY A 86 -15.94 -8.70 -10.34
C GLY A 86 -15.19 -9.65 -11.28
N LYS A 87 -13.87 -9.78 -11.13
CA LYS A 87 -13.00 -10.60 -11.99
C LYS A 87 -12.23 -11.67 -11.23
N GLU A 88 -11.87 -11.42 -9.98
CA GLU A 88 -10.91 -12.22 -9.21
C GLU A 88 -11.40 -12.42 -7.77
N ASP A 89 -10.96 -13.53 -7.15
CA ASP A 89 -11.19 -13.76 -5.72
C ASP A 89 -10.03 -13.14 -4.91
N PRO A 90 -10.29 -12.16 -4.02
CA PRO A 90 -9.25 -11.55 -3.21
C PRO A 90 -8.50 -12.52 -2.28
N GLU A 91 -9.11 -13.63 -1.86
CA GLU A 91 -8.41 -14.65 -1.07
C GLU A 91 -7.38 -15.40 -1.94
N GLU A 92 -7.76 -15.78 -3.16
CA GLU A 92 -6.85 -16.45 -4.11
C GLU A 92 -5.70 -15.54 -4.55
N ILE A 93 -5.96 -14.26 -4.79
CA ILE A 93 -4.93 -13.27 -5.10
C ILE A 93 -3.93 -13.14 -3.95
N PHE A 94 -4.43 -13.08 -2.71
CA PHE A 94 -3.56 -12.96 -1.55
C PHE A 94 -2.69 -14.20 -1.36
N GLU A 95 -3.30 -15.39 -1.31
CA GLU A 95 -2.59 -16.66 -1.08
C GLU A 95 -1.63 -17.01 -2.22
N GLY A 96 -2.01 -16.72 -3.47
CA GLY A 96 -1.26 -17.14 -4.67
C GLY A 96 -0.23 -16.15 -5.18
N ALA A 97 -0.49 -14.83 -5.10
CA ALA A 97 0.36 -13.82 -5.72
C ALA A 97 1.13 -12.97 -4.71
N PHE A 98 0.58 -12.75 -3.52
CA PHE A 98 1.11 -11.77 -2.58
C PHE A 98 1.65 -12.34 -1.28
N GLY A 99 1.26 -13.55 -0.86
CA GLY A 99 1.69 -14.15 0.40
C GLY A 99 3.21 -14.18 0.56
N GLU A 100 3.93 -14.77 -0.39
CA GLU A 100 5.40 -14.85 -0.35
C GLU A 100 6.06 -13.46 -0.42
N MET A 101 5.55 -12.58 -1.29
CA MET A 101 6.05 -11.21 -1.43
C MET A 101 5.84 -10.41 -0.13
N MET A 102 4.72 -10.63 0.56
CA MET A 102 4.39 -9.95 1.80
C MET A 102 5.34 -10.31 2.93
N GLU A 103 5.63 -11.60 3.09
CA GLU A 103 6.63 -12.07 4.06
C GLU A 103 8.04 -11.55 3.74
N GLU A 104 8.38 -11.40 2.46
CA GLU A 104 9.69 -10.90 2.03
C GLU A 104 9.84 -9.37 2.23
N VAL A 105 8.80 -8.60 1.90
CA VAL A 105 8.86 -7.14 1.82
C VAL A 105 8.40 -6.44 3.11
N PHE A 106 7.46 -7.03 3.86
CA PHE A 106 6.83 -6.38 5.02
C PHE A 106 7.03 -7.23 6.29
N SER A 107 7.78 -6.68 7.25
CA SER A 107 8.02 -7.36 8.54
C SER A 107 6.85 -7.16 9.51
N GLY A 108 5.87 -8.08 9.52
CA GLY A 108 4.84 -8.14 10.57
C GLY A 108 3.48 -8.69 10.14
N GLU A 109 2.63 -8.99 11.14
CA GLU A 109 1.22 -9.45 11.02
C GLU A 109 0.30 -8.36 10.43
N PHE A 110 0.61 -7.81 9.26
CA PHE A 110 -0.36 -7.00 8.53
C PHE A 110 -1.31 -7.93 7.80
N LYS A 111 -2.56 -8.00 8.25
CA LYS A 111 -3.63 -8.56 7.43
C LYS A 111 -3.67 -7.77 6.12
N PRO A 112 -3.79 -8.43 4.96
CA PRO A 112 -3.85 -7.74 3.69
C PRO A 112 -5.04 -6.77 3.65
N LEU A 113 -4.75 -5.51 3.31
CA LEU A 113 -5.73 -4.45 3.25
C LEU A 113 -6.08 -4.20 1.78
N GLY A 114 -7.32 -4.55 1.42
CA GLY A 114 -7.78 -4.58 0.04
C GLY A 114 -8.59 -3.36 -0.38
N TRP A 115 -8.34 -2.89 -1.59
CA TRP A 115 -9.09 -1.89 -2.34
C TRP A 115 -9.82 -2.55 -3.51
N ASP A 116 -11.15 -2.53 -3.45
CA ASP A 116 -11.98 -3.06 -4.53
C ASP A 116 -12.17 -1.98 -5.61
N LEU A 117 -11.56 -2.20 -6.77
CA LEU A 117 -11.61 -1.30 -7.92
C LEU A 117 -12.99 -1.23 -8.58
N SER A 118 -13.76 -2.32 -8.52
CA SER A 118 -15.07 -2.46 -9.14
C SER A 118 -16.12 -1.71 -8.34
N GLN A 119 -16.04 -1.82 -7.01
CA GLN A 119 -16.90 -1.09 -6.08
C GLN A 119 -16.41 0.34 -5.82
N LYS A 120 -15.15 0.65 -6.17
CA LYS A 120 -14.45 1.87 -5.77
C LYS A 120 -14.55 2.11 -4.27
N LYS A 121 -14.47 1.02 -3.51
CA LYS A 121 -14.68 1.04 -2.06
C LYS A 121 -13.47 0.47 -1.37
N MET A 122 -13.17 1.16 -0.29
CA MET A 122 -12.15 0.81 0.66
C MET A 122 -12.74 -0.19 1.66
N ASN A 123 -11.95 -1.17 2.09
CA ASN A 123 -12.36 -2.01 3.20
C ASN A 123 -12.54 -1.14 4.47
N PRO A 124 -13.68 -1.21 5.19
CA PRO A 124 -13.89 -0.43 6.41
C PRO A 124 -12.82 -0.62 7.48
N GLU A 125 -12.23 -1.82 7.55
CA GLU A 125 -11.13 -2.12 8.47
C GLU A 125 -9.85 -1.39 8.07
N PHE A 126 -9.58 -1.22 6.77
CA PHE A 126 -8.46 -0.40 6.32
C PHE A 126 -8.66 1.06 6.67
N LEU A 127 -9.87 1.60 6.48
CA LEU A 127 -10.18 2.96 6.87
C LEU A 127 -9.95 3.16 8.37
N ARG A 128 -10.43 2.24 9.21
CA ARG A 128 -10.21 2.28 10.67
C ARG A 128 -8.73 2.25 11.05
N VAL A 129 -7.95 1.33 10.47
CA VAL A 129 -6.51 1.21 10.76
C VAL A 129 -5.75 2.45 10.27
N LEU A 130 -6.15 3.01 9.12
CA LEU A 130 -5.58 4.22 8.57
C LEU A 130 -5.90 5.42 9.47
N GLU A 131 -7.14 5.60 9.91
CA GLU A 131 -7.56 6.66 10.84
C GLU A 131 -6.82 6.58 12.18
N GLU A 132 -6.68 5.38 12.76
CA GLU A 132 -5.91 5.14 13.99
C GLU A 132 -4.44 5.54 13.79
N SER A 133 -3.85 5.14 12.67
CA SER A 133 -2.46 5.46 12.34
C SER A 133 -2.27 6.93 11.96
N TYR A 134 -3.30 7.61 11.46
CA TYR A 134 -3.29 9.00 10.99
C TYR A 134 -3.57 10.01 12.11
N SER A 135 -4.25 9.56 13.18
CA SER A 135 -4.62 10.40 14.33
C SER A 135 -3.56 10.46 15.43
N GLU A 136 -2.60 9.53 15.42
CA GLU A 136 -1.41 9.51 16.29
C GLU A 136 -0.26 10.38 15.77
#